data_AF-A0A509LFA4-F1
#
_entry.id   AF-A0A509LFA4-F1
#
_cell.length_a   1.000
_cell.length_b   1.000
_cell.length_c   1.000
_cell.angle_alpha   90.00
_cell.angle_beta   90.00
_cell.angle_gamma   90.00
#
_symmetry.space_group_name_H-M   'P 1'
#
loop_
_entity.id
_entity.type
_entity.pdbx_description
1 polymer ?
#
loop_
_entity_poly.entity_id
_entity_poly.type
_entity_poly.pdbx_seq_one_letter_code
_entity_poly.pdbx_strand_id
1 'polypeptide(L)'
;MIRSMKRPLITTFSALLLFACGTNSPAYATDQCMECHEEMAADHAVSVHTEIGCLECHAQAEKEDHEQLVFSPVDCRQCHALHDEKILHDAHTRVSCNACHIKGGIPGRNPESGNIIFSGTFASGMALPSHQAIASGRDHQCENCHFKGNAVGAASMVLPPKSILCMPCHVATFSMSDKTTLVSLFIFILGMAGLCMVWFSGSLNTQAYPPIKKRKRNLRLKPGPLFSDKFFQLLKIVFLEVIFLQRFFKLSRVRWMIHALIFFPFLFRFFFGLTALLLSIFLPDGFITSAMLDKNHALRALFFDVTGLMILTGSLLFIVRKKKETNETITSLPEPGPGMPMMIGLIVGVGFILEGLRIAMTGWVDGAGWAPLGYGISLLFKGMTGLTDIYGYVWYVHAILTGVFIALVPFTRMAHIITAPLVLILNARARKKENFQK
;
A
#
# COMPACT_ATOMS: atom_id res chain seq x y z
N MET A 1 2.21 8.28 30.71
CA MET A 1 1.88 6.91 31.18
C MET A 1 1.29 6.11 30.02
N ILE A 2 2.12 5.57 29.14
CA ILE A 2 1.69 4.65 28.07
C ILE A 2 2.56 3.42 28.21
N ARG A 3 1.95 2.35 28.71
CA ARG A 3 2.58 1.05 28.96
C ARG A 3 2.76 0.38 27.60
N SER A 4 4.02 0.22 27.18
CA SER A 4 4.40 -0.54 25.99
C SER A 4 3.80 -1.95 26.05
N MET A 5 3.03 -2.30 25.02
CA MET A 5 2.50 -3.65 24.85
C MET A 5 3.68 -4.60 24.54
N LYS A 6 3.99 -5.44 25.53
CA LYS A 6 4.87 -6.61 25.35
C LYS A 6 4.35 -7.50 24.21
N ARG A 7 5.30 -7.95 23.38
CA ARG A 7 5.12 -8.92 22.28
C ARG A 7 4.23 -10.11 22.71
N PRO A 8 3.32 -10.62 21.86
CA PRO A 8 2.61 -11.85 22.15
C PRO A 8 3.55 -13.06 21.98
N LEU A 9 3.63 -13.89 23.02
CA LEU A 9 4.29 -15.19 23.00
C LEU A 9 3.66 -16.09 21.92
N ILE A 10 4.46 -16.52 20.95
CA ILE A 10 4.16 -17.72 20.16
C ILE A 10 4.85 -18.89 20.87
N THR A 11 4.02 -19.82 21.33
CA THR A 11 4.36 -21.02 22.09
C THR A 11 4.98 -22.13 21.23
N THR A 12 5.92 -22.85 21.87
CA THR A 12 6.34 -24.26 21.66
C THR A 12 7.11 -24.65 20.40
N PHE A 13 8.45 -24.59 20.47
CA PHE A 13 9.34 -25.77 20.63
C PHE A 13 10.80 -25.29 20.55
N SER A 14 11.43 -25.13 21.72
CA SER A 14 12.88 -25.15 21.98
C SER A 14 13.07 -24.61 23.40
N ALA A 15 12.76 -25.46 24.38
CA ALA A 15 13.18 -25.22 25.75
C ALA A 15 14.66 -25.57 25.88
N LEU A 16 15.35 -24.84 26.77
CA LEU A 16 16.74 -24.97 27.18
C LEU A 16 17.79 -24.35 26.24
N LEU A 17 17.97 -23.03 26.36
CA LEU A 17 19.30 -22.36 26.38
C LEU A 17 19.13 -20.83 26.48
N LEU A 18 18.60 -20.31 27.60
CA LEU A 18 18.60 -18.87 27.88
C LEU A 18 18.72 -18.64 29.39
N PHE A 19 19.94 -18.75 29.89
CA PHE A 19 20.45 -17.98 31.03
C PHE A 19 21.99 -18.03 30.99
N ALA A 20 22.55 -17.20 30.12
CA ALA A 20 23.94 -16.77 30.19
C ALA A 20 24.03 -15.47 29.38
N CYS A 21 23.63 -14.36 30.01
CA CYS A 21 24.12 -13.06 29.58
C CYS A 21 25.64 -13.13 29.66
N GLY A 22 26.31 -12.82 28.55
CA GLY A 22 27.74 -12.99 28.38
C GLY A 22 28.53 -12.36 29.52
N THR A 23 29.56 -13.10 29.92
CA THR A 23 30.56 -12.76 30.92
C THR A 23 31.27 -11.45 30.60
N ASN A 24 31.42 -10.62 31.63
CA ASN A 24 32.29 -9.44 31.70
C ASN A 24 33.66 -9.70 31.04
N SER A 25 33.90 -9.05 29.89
CA SER A 25 35.24 -8.64 29.47
C SER A 25 35.47 -7.21 29.99
N PRO A 26 36.71 -6.69 30.07
CA PRO A 26 36.97 -5.33 30.53
C PRO A 26 36.58 -4.35 29.42
N ALA A 27 35.29 -4.29 29.11
CA ALA A 27 34.71 -3.33 28.20
C ALA A 27 34.75 -1.97 28.88
N TYR A 28 35.14 -0.93 28.15
CA TYR A 28 35.07 0.43 28.66
C TYR A 28 33.66 0.72 29.16
N ALA A 29 33.53 1.22 30.38
CA ALA A 29 32.23 1.66 30.88
C ALA A 29 31.87 3.03 30.26
N THR A 30 30.57 3.36 30.17
CA THR A 30 30.09 4.58 29.50
C THR A 30 30.75 5.84 30.06
N ASP A 31 31.01 5.88 31.36
CA ASP A 31 31.77 6.91 32.06
C ASP A 31 33.19 7.09 31.49
N GLN A 32 33.91 6.00 31.24
CA GLN A 32 35.26 6.04 30.63
C GLN A 32 35.23 6.58 29.19
N CYS A 33 34.17 6.30 28.42
CA CYS A 33 34.01 6.91 27.10
C CYS A 33 33.78 8.42 27.19
N MET A 34 33.00 8.87 28.20
CA MET A 34 32.66 10.28 28.38
C MET A 34 33.86 11.12 28.84
N GLU A 35 34.84 10.51 29.52
CA GLU A 35 36.09 11.20 29.90
C GLU A 35 36.89 11.69 28.69
N CYS A 36 36.88 10.94 27.58
CA CYS A 36 37.58 11.31 26.34
C CYS A 36 36.67 11.97 25.28
N HIS A 37 35.35 11.79 25.37
CA HIS A 37 34.36 12.30 24.41
C HIS A 37 33.36 13.29 25.02
N GLU A 38 33.87 14.27 25.78
CA GLU A 38 33.05 15.20 26.58
C GLU A 38 31.97 15.95 25.75
N GLU A 39 32.29 16.39 24.53
CA GLU A 39 31.33 17.05 23.63
C GLU A 39 30.17 16.11 23.28
N MET A 40 30.47 14.85 22.91
CA MET A 40 29.46 13.84 22.59
C MET A 40 28.66 13.40 23.82
N ALA A 41 29.27 13.46 25.02
CA ALA A 41 28.60 13.14 26.28
C ALA A 41 27.51 14.16 26.61
N ALA A 42 27.78 15.46 26.40
CA ALA A 42 26.79 16.52 26.58
C ALA A 42 25.58 16.34 25.65
N ASP A 43 25.84 15.91 24.42
CA ASP A 43 24.82 15.65 23.41
C ASP A 43 23.97 14.43 23.72
N HIS A 44 24.63 13.35 24.14
CA HIS A 44 23.99 12.12 24.56
C HIS A 44 23.07 12.34 25.76
N ALA A 45 23.48 13.16 26.73
CA ALA A 45 22.75 13.46 27.96
C ALA A 45 21.41 14.18 27.74
N VAL A 46 21.19 14.81 26.58
CA VAL A 46 19.93 15.48 26.23
C VAL A 46 19.14 14.74 25.14
N SER A 47 19.61 13.56 24.72
CA SER A 47 18.97 12.72 23.71
C SER A 47 17.78 11.94 24.28
N VAL A 48 17.08 11.16 23.45
CA VAL A 48 16.09 10.17 23.93
C VAL A 48 16.73 8.85 24.37
N HIS A 49 18.05 8.71 24.22
CA HIS A 49 18.83 7.51 24.50
C HIS A 49 19.77 7.67 25.71
N THR A 50 19.56 8.66 26.58
CA THR A 50 20.44 8.97 27.74
C THR A 50 20.79 7.78 28.63
N GLU A 51 19.95 6.76 28.68
CA GLU A 51 20.11 5.56 29.51
C GLU A 51 20.84 4.40 28.77
N ILE A 52 21.17 4.56 27.49
CA ILE A 52 21.87 3.58 26.66
C ILE A 52 23.38 3.86 26.73
N GLY A 53 24.20 2.82 26.97
CA GLY A 53 25.65 3.00 26.99
C GLY A 53 26.25 3.24 25.59
N CYS A 54 27.35 3.99 25.50
CA CYS A 54 28.00 4.32 24.22
C CYS A 54 28.34 3.05 23.40
N LEU A 55 28.86 2.02 24.06
CA LEU A 55 29.25 0.75 23.41
C LEU A 55 28.05 -0.10 22.95
N GLU A 56 26.82 0.18 23.41
CA GLU A 56 25.63 -0.52 22.88
C GLU A 56 25.33 -0.08 21.44
N CYS A 57 25.59 1.18 21.11
CA CYS A 57 25.50 1.69 19.73
C CYS A 57 26.83 1.56 18.97
N HIS A 58 27.96 1.69 19.67
CA HIS A 58 29.31 1.68 19.11
C HIS A 58 30.09 0.41 19.50
N ALA A 59 29.46 -0.77 19.38
CA ALA A 59 30.07 -2.05 19.78
C ALA A 59 31.39 -2.39 19.06
N GLN A 60 31.69 -1.71 17.94
CA GLN A 60 32.96 -1.86 17.21
C GLN A 60 34.13 -1.20 17.95
N ALA A 61 33.88 -0.17 18.76
CA ALA A 61 34.92 0.57 19.49
C ALA A 61 35.65 -0.29 20.54
N GLU A 62 35.01 -1.37 21.01
CA GLU A 62 35.61 -2.31 21.95
C GLU A 62 36.55 -3.32 21.27
N LYS A 63 36.35 -3.59 19.98
CA LYS A 63 36.95 -4.73 19.27
C LYS A 63 38.13 -4.36 18.38
N GLU A 64 38.21 -3.10 17.97
CA GLU A 64 39.19 -2.60 17.02
C GLU A 64 39.86 -1.34 17.59
N ASP A 65 41.01 -0.96 17.02
CA ASP A 65 41.66 0.29 17.37
C ASP A 65 40.76 1.47 16.95
N HIS A 66 40.03 2.03 17.92
CA HIS A 66 38.97 3.01 17.67
C HIS A 66 39.50 4.41 17.34
N GLU A 67 40.81 4.64 17.45
CA GLU A 67 41.47 5.84 16.94
C GLU A 67 41.62 5.81 15.40
N GLN A 68 41.66 4.62 14.80
CA GLN A 68 41.82 4.43 13.36
C GLN A 68 40.51 4.01 12.65
N LEU A 69 39.45 3.79 13.43
CA LEU A 69 38.13 3.38 12.93
C LEU A 69 37.40 4.54 12.26
N VAL A 70 37.00 4.33 11.01
CA VAL A 70 35.90 5.09 10.41
C VAL A 70 34.61 4.46 10.90
N PHE A 71 33.96 5.09 11.89
CA PHE A 71 32.71 4.59 12.43
C PHE A 71 31.67 4.41 11.33
N SER A 72 31.20 3.16 11.17
CA SER A 72 30.02 2.89 10.36
C SER A 72 28.80 3.56 11.01
N PRO A 73 27.84 4.08 10.22
CA PRO A 73 26.60 4.62 10.77
C PRO A 73 25.90 3.60 11.67
N VAL A 74 25.45 4.04 12.85
CA VAL A 74 24.72 3.20 13.81
C VAL A 74 23.45 2.65 13.15
N ASP A 75 23.27 1.32 13.16
CA ASP A 75 22.03 0.70 12.67
C ASP A 75 20.95 0.74 13.75
N CYS A 76 20.12 1.79 13.71
CA CYS A 76 19.01 1.98 14.65
C CYS A 76 18.02 0.79 14.67
N ARG A 77 18.01 -0.05 13.61
CA ARG A 77 17.09 -1.18 13.49
C ARG A 77 17.41 -2.36 14.40
N GLN A 78 18.56 -2.34 15.06
CA GLN A 78 18.86 -3.31 16.11
C GLN A 78 17.89 -3.21 17.30
N CYS A 79 17.38 -2.00 17.55
CA CYS A 79 16.48 -1.72 18.68
C CYS A 79 15.10 -1.19 18.24
N HIS A 80 14.99 -0.58 17.05
CA HIS A 80 13.76 0.06 16.57
C HIS A 80 13.21 -0.59 15.30
N ALA A 81 11.90 -0.79 15.26
CA ALA A 81 11.22 -1.20 14.04
C ALA A 81 10.88 0.02 13.16
N LEU A 82 10.81 -0.21 11.84
CA LEU A 82 10.32 0.81 10.91
C LEU A 82 8.87 1.21 11.21
N HIS A 83 8.58 2.51 11.05
CA HIS A 83 7.22 3.03 11.11
C HIS A 83 6.44 2.64 9.84
N ASP A 84 5.14 2.39 9.97
CA ASP A 84 4.28 2.06 8.83
C ASP A 84 3.86 3.32 8.02
N GLU A 85 3.34 3.12 6.79
CA GLU A 85 2.95 4.22 5.88
C GLU A 85 1.86 5.14 6.45
N LYS A 86 1.12 4.76 7.51
CA LYS A 86 0.15 5.64 8.17
C LYS A 86 0.84 6.78 8.89
N ILE A 87 2.01 6.53 9.47
CA ILE A 87 2.82 7.51 10.19
C ILE A 87 3.74 8.23 9.20
N LEU A 88 4.42 7.48 8.34
CA LEU A 88 5.42 8.04 7.42
C LEU A 88 4.83 8.64 6.14
N HIS A 89 3.53 8.48 5.88
CA HIS A 89 2.84 8.82 4.63
C HIS A 89 3.28 8.02 3.38
N ASP A 90 4.50 7.49 3.37
CA ASP A 90 5.05 6.55 2.39
C ASP A 90 6.11 5.66 3.08
N ALA A 91 6.47 4.53 2.48
CA ALA A 91 7.39 3.58 3.12
C ALA A 91 8.81 4.13 3.35
N HIS A 92 9.20 5.22 2.68
CA HIS A 92 10.50 5.89 2.85
C HIS A 92 11.71 4.93 2.83
N THR A 93 11.66 3.88 1.99
CA THR A 93 12.67 2.79 1.97
C THR A 93 14.09 3.23 1.63
N ARG A 94 14.24 4.45 1.10
CA ARG A 94 15.52 5.08 0.77
C ARG A 94 16.03 6.05 1.82
N VAL A 95 15.25 6.34 2.87
CA VAL A 95 15.59 7.33 3.88
C VAL A 95 16.08 6.61 5.12
N SER A 96 17.31 6.91 5.54
CA SER A 96 17.84 6.36 6.78
C SER A 96 17.21 7.05 8.00
N CYS A 97 17.16 6.34 9.12
CA CYS A 97 16.57 6.86 10.36
C CYS A 97 17.20 8.21 10.76
N ASN A 98 18.52 8.33 10.65
CA ASN A 98 19.24 9.55 11.03
C ASN A 98 18.94 10.77 10.15
N ALA A 99 18.44 10.59 8.91
CA ALA A 99 18.03 11.70 8.06
C ALA A 99 16.78 12.42 8.59
N CYS A 100 15.94 11.71 9.37
CA CYS A 100 14.73 12.26 9.98
C CYS A 100 14.89 12.53 11.48
N HIS A 101 15.65 11.68 12.19
CA HIS A 101 15.72 11.67 13.65
C HIS A 101 16.87 12.50 14.23
N ILE A 102 17.73 13.12 13.43
CA ILE A 102 18.74 14.07 13.93
C ILE A 102 18.15 15.47 13.96
N LYS A 103 18.07 16.07 15.15
CA LYS A 103 17.51 17.41 15.33
C LYS A 103 18.32 18.45 14.57
N GLY A 104 17.65 19.21 13.71
CA GLY A 104 18.29 20.27 12.94
C GLY A 104 19.29 19.78 11.89
N GLY A 105 19.41 18.46 11.71
CA GLY A 105 20.25 17.87 10.69
C GLY A 105 19.64 18.03 9.31
N ILE A 106 20.47 18.37 8.33
CA ILE A 106 20.05 18.54 6.96
C ILE A 106 20.18 17.19 6.24
N PRO A 107 19.09 16.66 5.64
CA PRO A 107 19.17 15.44 4.84
C PRO A 107 19.92 15.70 3.54
N GLY A 108 20.82 14.79 3.19
CA GLY A 108 21.59 14.79 1.95
C GLY A 108 21.37 13.51 1.17
N ARG A 109 21.65 13.56 -0.12
CA ARG A 109 21.61 12.38 -0.99
C ARG A 109 23.01 11.79 -1.06
N ASN A 110 23.14 10.51 -0.71
CA ASN A 110 24.38 9.76 -0.90
C ASN A 110 24.69 9.65 -2.41
N PRO A 111 25.88 10.08 -2.89
CA PRO A 111 26.23 10.06 -4.30
C PRO A 111 26.26 8.67 -4.93
N GLU A 112 26.65 7.65 -4.16
CA GLU A 112 26.82 6.27 -4.66
C GLU A 112 25.48 5.51 -4.66
N SER A 113 24.81 5.45 -3.52
CA SER A 113 23.56 4.67 -3.38
C SER A 113 22.30 5.44 -3.78
N GLY A 114 22.38 6.78 -3.82
CA GLY A 114 21.20 7.64 -3.96
C GLY A 114 20.25 7.63 -2.76
N ASN A 115 20.60 6.94 -1.67
CA ASN A 115 19.82 6.97 -0.43
C ASN A 115 19.90 8.34 0.25
N ILE A 116 18.87 8.67 1.01
CA ILE A 116 18.79 9.92 1.76
C ILE A 116 19.32 9.64 3.16
N ILE A 117 20.43 10.28 3.47
CA ILE A 117 21.17 10.14 4.72
C ILE A 117 21.32 11.48 5.41
N PHE A 118 21.69 11.48 6.68
CA PHE A 118 22.16 12.70 7.31
C PHE A 118 23.45 13.18 6.61
N SER A 119 23.47 14.45 6.17
CA SER A 119 24.58 15.01 5.39
C SER A 119 25.82 15.38 6.22
N GLY A 120 25.73 15.32 7.56
CA GLY A 120 26.76 15.87 8.45
C GLY A 120 26.62 17.38 8.69
N THR A 121 25.68 18.05 8.01
CA THR A 121 25.45 19.50 8.15
C THR A 121 24.19 19.80 8.95
N PHE A 122 24.24 20.87 9.75
CA PHE A 122 23.13 21.34 10.56
C PHE A 122 22.62 22.69 10.03
N ALA A 123 21.36 23.01 10.30
CA ALA A 123 20.81 24.32 9.92
C ALA A 123 21.55 25.47 10.64
N SER A 124 21.62 26.63 9.99
CA SER A 124 22.37 27.79 10.46
C SER A 124 22.01 28.19 11.90
N GLY A 125 23.03 28.32 12.76
CA GLY A 125 22.86 28.64 14.18
C GLY A 125 22.71 27.41 15.10
N MET A 126 22.69 26.19 14.56
CA MET A 126 22.80 24.95 15.32
C MET A 126 24.20 24.34 15.11
N ALA A 127 25.04 24.37 16.14
CA ALA A 127 26.31 23.64 16.16
C ALA A 127 26.09 22.35 16.94
N LEU A 128 25.79 21.26 16.20
CA LEU A 128 25.79 19.85 16.62
C LEU A 128 24.82 19.49 17.77
N PRO A 129 24.16 18.30 17.71
CA PRO A 129 24.90 17.05 17.56
C PRO A 129 24.21 15.84 16.94
N SER A 130 25.05 14.96 16.38
CA SER A 130 24.65 13.67 15.80
C SER A 130 24.02 12.71 16.82
N HIS A 131 24.27 12.91 18.12
CA HIS A 131 23.76 12.08 19.21
C HIS A 131 22.42 12.56 19.80
N GLN A 132 21.90 13.72 19.37
CA GLN A 132 20.54 14.15 19.73
C GLN A 132 19.50 13.53 18.79
N ALA A 133 19.26 12.24 18.98
CA ALA A 133 18.09 11.59 18.39
C ALA A 133 16.81 12.20 19.00
N ILE A 134 15.90 12.68 18.15
CA ILE A 134 14.60 13.19 18.57
C ILE A 134 13.50 12.14 18.37
N ALA A 135 12.55 12.10 19.30
CA ALA A 135 11.35 11.29 19.15
C ALA A 135 10.55 11.73 17.90
N SER A 136 10.09 10.75 17.11
CA SER A 136 9.15 11.01 16.01
C SER A 136 7.82 11.50 16.59
N GLY A 137 7.30 12.61 16.07
CA GLY A 137 6.00 13.09 16.54
C GLY A 137 5.51 14.44 16.03
N ARG A 138 6.20 15.10 15.09
CA ARG A 138 5.71 16.36 14.52
C ARG A 138 5.94 16.40 13.01
N ASP A 139 4.89 16.81 12.28
CA ASP A 139 4.89 17.02 10.83
C ASP A 139 6.03 17.93 10.33
N HIS A 140 6.58 18.78 11.20
CA HIS A 140 7.75 19.62 10.91
C HIS A 140 8.99 18.85 10.44
N GLN A 141 9.17 17.57 10.80
CA GLN A 141 10.32 16.78 10.31
C GLN A 141 10.20 16.47 8.82
N CYS A 142 8.98 16.33 8.28
CA CYS A 142 8.76 16.11 6.86
C CYS A 142 9.24 17.30 6.03
N GLU A 143 9.13 18.52 6.56
CA GLU A 143 9.52 19.77 5.88
C GLU A 143 11.03 19.85 5.62
N ASN A 144 11.85 19.05 6.31
CA ASN A 144 13.30 18.95 6.03
C ASN A 144 13.61 18.36 4.65
N CYS A 145 12.69 17.57 4.09
CA CYS A 145 12.81 16.99 2.74
C CYS A 145 11.76 17.58 1.78
N HIS A 146 10.56 17.87 2.29
CA HIS A 146 9.40 18.29 1.51
C HIS A 146 9.32 19.82 1.43
N PHE A 147 10.20 20.39 0.62
CA PHE A 147 10.18 21.82 0.30
C PHE A 147 10.49 22.06 -1.18
N LYS A 148 10.18 23.27 -1.66
CA LYS A 148 10.38 23.66 -3.06
C LYS A 148 11.86 23.70 -3.41
N GLY A 149 12.24 23.02 -4.49
CA GLY A 149 13.64 22.99 -4.96
C GLY A 149 14.57 22.09 -4.15
N ASN A 150 14.04 21.15 -3.37
CA ASN A 150 14.87 20.20 -2.62
C ASN A 150 15.76 19.36 -3.55
N ALA A 151 17.00 19.09 -3.10
CA ALA A 151 17.97 18.29 -3.85
C ALA A 151 17.89 16.78 -3.55
N VAL A 152 17.05 16.38 -2.58
CA VAL A 152 16.89 14.98 -2.16
C VAL A 152 15.94 14.19 -3.05
N GLY A 153 15.22 14.86 -3.96
CA GLY A 153 14.28 14.20 -4.88
C GLY A 153 12.98 13.77 -4.20
N ALA A 154 12.54 14.52 -3.19
CA ALA A 154 11.25 14.35 -2.52
C ALA A 154 10.18 15.28 -3.13
N ALA A 155 8.90 14.94 -3.00
CA ALA A 155 7.82 15.84 -3.41
C ALA A 155 7.92 17.14 -2.59
N SER A 156 7.76 18.32 -3.18
CA SER A 156 7.90 19.56 -2.41
C SER A 156 6.76 19.83 -1.42
N MET A 157 5.66 19.09 -1.55
CA MET A 157 4.55 19.07 -0.62
C MET A 157 4.54 17.76 0.17
N VAL A 158 4.13 17.83 1.44
CA VAL A 158 3.88 16.65 2.26
C VAL A 158 2.58 16.01 1.79
N LEU A 159 2.69 14.92 1.05
CA LEU A 159 1.54 14.15 0.56
C LEU A 159 0.94 13.33 1.72
N PRO A 160 -0.39 13.15 1.78
CA PRO A 160 -1.01 12.35 2.83
C PRO A 160 -0.71 10.86 2.64
N PRO A 161 -0.88 10.04 3.68
CA PRO A 161 -0.79 8.59 3.55
C PRO A 161 -1.82 8.10 2.53
N LYS A 162 -1.45 7.07 1.77
CA LYS A 162 -2.38 6.37 0.87
C LYS A 162 -3.50 5.74 1.70
N SER A 163 -4.70 6.30 1.61
CA SER A 163 -5.87 5.86 2.37
C SER A 163 -6.49 4.56 1.83
N ILE A 164 -7.51 4.05 2.53
CA ILE A 164 -8.24 2.82 2.18
C ILE A 164 -8.78 2.80 0.74
N LEU A 165 -9.05 3.97 0.16
CA LEU A 165 -9.52 4.09 -1.23
C LEU A 165 -8.49 3.60 -2.26
N CYS A 166 -7.19 3.69 -1.94
CA CYS A 166 -6.11 3.28 -2.83
C CYS A 166 -5.77 1.79 -2.70
N MET A 167 -6.24 1.11 -1.65
CA MET A 167 -5.93 -0.28 -1.33
C MET A 167 -6.24 -1.30 -2.44
N PRO A 168 -7.30 -1.15 -3.26
CA PRO A 168 -7.52 -2.03 -4.42
C PRO A 168 -6.41 -1.98 -5.47
N CYS A 169 -5.57 -0.95 -5.47
CA CYS A 169 -4.61 -0.67 -6.54
C CYS A 169 -3.16 -0.90 -6.13
N HIS A 170 -2.78 -0.67 -4.86
CA HIS A 170 -1.41 -0.85 -4.36
C HIS A 170 -1.39 -0.87 -2.83
N VAL A 171 -0.20 -1.04 -2.24
CA VAL A 171 0.03 -0.91 -0.78
C VAL A 171 -0.52 0.43 -0.29
N ALA A 172 -1.41 0.38 0.68
CA ALA A 172 -2.10 1.53 1.26
C ALA A 172 -2.45 1.21 2.72
N THR A 173 -2.99 2.18 3.43
CA THR A 173 -3.32 2.10 4.85
C THR A 173 -4.83 1.91 5.07
N PHE A 174 -5.23 1.54 6.29
CA PHE A 174 -6.64 1.55 6.69
C PHE A 174 -7.16 2.94 7.09
N SER A 175 -6.34 4.00 6.99
CA SER A 175 -6.78 5.34 7.38
C SER A 175 -7.67 5.99 6.32
N MET A 176 -8.41 7.00 6.76
CA MET A 176 -9.29 7.86 5.96
C MET A 176 -9.01 9.33 6.34
N SER A 177 -7.75 9.75 6.26
CA SER A 177 -7.31 11.06 6.75
C SER A 177 -7.38 12.16 5.69
N ASP A 178 -7.38 11.81 4.41
CA ASP A 178 -7.40 12.78 3.32
C ASP A 178 -8.82 13.13 2.84
N LYS A 179 -8.99 14.39 2.40
CA LYS A 179 -10.29 14.92 1.96
C LYS A 179 -10.85 14.19 0.74
N THR A 180 -9.99 13.78 -0.19
CA THR A 180 -10.39 13.08 -1.42
C THR A 180 -11.08 11.76 -1.10
N THR A 181 -10.49 10.98 -0.19
CA THR A 181 -11.02 9.72 0.31
C THR A 181 -12.35 9.94 1.02
N LEU A 182 -12.43 10.91 1.93
CA LEU A 182 -13.65 11.19 2.69
C LEU A 182 -14.82 11.55 1.78
N VAL A 183 -14.62 12.47 0.84
CA VAL A 183 -15.66 12.90 -0.10
C VAL A 183 -16.08 11.74 -1.02
N SER A 184 -15.11 11.00 -1.57
CA SER A 184 -15.39 9.90 -2.50
C SER A 184 -16.17 8.77 -1.83
N LEU A 185 -15.79 8.40 -0.61
CA LEU A 185 -16.49 7.35 0.14
C LEU A 185 -17.87 7.79 0.63
N PHE A 186 -18.05 9.06 0.99
CA PHE A 186 -19.36 9.59 1.30
C PHE A 186 -20.32 9.45 0.11
N ILE A 187 -19.90 9.90 -1.08
CA ILE A 187 -20.70 9.78 -2.32
C ILE A 187 -20.98 8.31 -2.66
N PHE A 188 -19.96 7.45 -2.56
CA PHE A 188 -20.09 6.02 -2.79
C PHE A 188 -21.11 5.37 -1.84
N ILE A 189 -21.03 5.66 -0.53
CA ILE A 189 -21.94 5.10 0.47
C ILE A 189 -23.37 5.58 0.23
N LEU A 190 -23.58 6.87 -0.05
CA LEU A 190 -24.91 7.39 -0.38
C LEU A 190 -25.49 6.73 -1.64
N GLY A 191 -24.68 6.58 -2.69
CA GLY A 191 -25.10 5.90 -3.92
C GLY A 191 -25.46 4.43 -3.68
N MET A 192 -24.64 3.71 -2.90
CA MET A 192 -24.92 2.33 -2.52
C MET A 192 -26.17 2.20 -1.65
N ALA A 193 -26.40 3.12 -0.71
CA ALA A 193 -27.61 3.15 0.11
C ALA A 193 -28.85 3.37 -0.75
N GLY A 194 -28.81 4.32 -1.69
CA GLY A 194 -29.89 4.55 -2.66
C GLY A 194 -30.18 3.32 -3.52
N LEU A 195 -29.14 2.66 -4.04
CA LEU A 195 -29.28 1.42 -4.83
C LEU A 195 -29.94 0.30 -4.00
N CYS A 196 -29.52 0.12 -2.75
CA CYS A 196 -30.13 -0.82 -1.81
C CYS A 196 -31.60 -0.49 -1.56
N MET A 197 -31.94 0.78 -1.30
CA MET A 197 -33.33 1.20 -1.09
C MET A 197 -34.20 0.85 -2.30
N VAL A 198 -33.73 1.10 -3.52
CA VAL A 198 -34.45 0.74 -4.75
C VAL A 198 -34.68 -0.78 -4.85
N TRP A 199 -33.68 -1.61 -4.55
CA TRP A 199 -33.84 -3.07 -4.56
C TRP A 199 -34.86 -3.58 -3.56
N PHE A 200 -34.95 -2.97 -2.37
CA PHE A 200 -35.92 -3.35 -1.34
C PHE A 200 -37.30 -2.69 -1.51
N SER A 201 -37.43 -1.68 -2.37
CA SER A 201 -38.69 -0.99 -2.65
C SER A 201 -39.58 -1.72 -3.68
N GLY A 202 -39.07 -2.75 -4.35
CA GLY A 202 -39.86 -3.54 -5.30
C GLY A 202 -40.97 -4.32 -4.59
N SER A 203 -42.24 -3.98 -4.82
CA SER A 203 -43.36 -4.84 -4.40
C SER A 203 -43.41 -6.08 -5.30
N LEU A 204 -43.39 -7.28 -4.71
CA LEU A 204 -43.69 -8.50 -5.46
C LEU A 204 -45.15 -8.42 -5.92
N ASN A 205 -45.38 -8.28 -7.22
CA ASN A 205 -46.73 -8.39 -7.77
C ASN A 205 -47.21 -9.84 -7.55
N THR A 206 -48.02 -10.05 -6.53
CA THR A 206 -48.55 -11.35 -6.10
C THR A 206 -49.52 -11.98 -7.08
N GLN A 207 -49.79 -11.34 -8.23
CA GLN A 207 -50.78 -11.80 -9.20
C GLN A 207 -50.20 -12.68 -10.32
N ALA A 208 -48.88 -12.78 -10.45
CA ALA A 208 -48.21 -13.54 -11.53
C ALA A 208 -47.62 -14.90 -11.08
N TYR A 209 -47.71 -15.25 -9.78
CA TYR A 209 -47.22 -16.53 -9.24
C TYR A 209 -48.23 -17.10 -8.24
N PRO A 210 -48.55 -18.41 -8.29
CA PRO A 210 -49.44 -19.01 -7.29
C PRO A 210 -48.88 -18.76 -5.90
N PRO A 211 -49.73 -18.51 -4.89
CA PRO A 211 -49.30 -18.11 -3.56
C PRO A 211 -48.40 -19.21 -2.99
N ILE A 212 -47.10 -18.96 -2.94
CA ILE A 212 -46.18 -19.75 -2.13
C ILE A 212 -46.70 -19.59 -0.71
N LYS A 213 -47.38 -20.63 -0.19
CA LYS A 213 -47.86 -20.70 1.20
C LYS A 213 -46.78 -20.06 2.08
N LYS A 214 -47.15 -19.01 2.81
CA LYS A 214 -46.31 -18.35 3.83
C LYS A 214 -45.92 -19.39 4.88
N ARG A 215 -44.92 -20.23 4.57
CA ARG A 215 -44.32 -21.14 5.52
C ARG A 215 -43.54 -20.26 6.45
N LYS A 216 -44.01 -20.13 7.71
CA LYS A 216 -43.29 -19.46 8.79
C LYS A 216 -41.82 -19.85 8.69
N ARG A 217 -41.00 -18.89 8.25
CA ARG A 217 -39.57 -19.07 8.06
C ARG A 217 -38.97 -19.08 9.46
N ASN A 218 -38.96 -20.26 10.09
CA ASN A 218 -38.10 -20.51 11.23
C ASN A 218 -36.66 -20.41 10.70
N LEU A 219 -36.14 -19.19 10.69
CA LEU A 219 -34.74 -18.89 10.42
C LEU A 219 -33.91 -19.28 11.65
N ARG A 220 -34.06 -20.53 12.12
CA ARG A 220 -33.03 -21.12 12.97
C ARG A 220 -31.87 -21.42 12.02
N LEU A 221 -30.94 -20.48 11.90
CA LEU A 221 -29.58 -20.80 11.48
C LEU A 221 -29.06 -21.82 12.50
N LYS A 222 -29.27 -23.11 12.23
CA LYS A 222 -28.48 -24.14 12.90
C LYS A 222 -27.05 -23.95 12.36
N PRO A 223 -26.04 -23.64 13.20
CA PRO A 223 -24.67 -23.65 12.76
C PRO A 223 -24.35 -25.10 12.36
N GLY A 224 -24.36 -25.36 11.05
CA GLY A 224 -23.80 -26.60 10.52
C GLY A 224 -22.28 -26.57 10.67
N PRO A 225 -21.60 -27.72 10.61
CA PRO A 225 -20.15 -27.76 10.62
C PRO A 225 -19.59 -26.84 9.53
N LEU A 226 -18.61 -26.00 9.90
CA LEU A 226 -17.99 -24.99 9.03
C LEU A 226 -17.41 -25.59 7.73
N PHE A 227 -17.12 -26.90 7.74
CA PHE A 227 -16.56 -27.67 6.62
C PHE A 227 -17.51 -28.78 6.12
N SER A 228 -18.75 -28.44 5.75
CA SER A 228 -19.63 -29.36 5.03
C SER A 228 -19.30 -29.39 3.53
N ASP A 229 -19.67 -30.45 2.79
CA ASP A 229 -19.68 -30.48 1.32
C ASP A 229 -20.36 -29.25 0.68
N LYS A 230 -21.30 -28.64 1.42
CA LYS A 230 -21.97 -27.39 1.06
C LYS A 230 -21.01 -26.20 0.98
N PHE A 231 -20.02 -26.14 1.87
CA PHE A 231 -18.98 -25.12 1.88
C PHE A 231 -18.06 -25.27 0.66
N PHE A 232 -17.57 -26.48 0.38
CA PHE A 232 -16.70 -26.74 -0.77
C PHE A 232 -17.39 -26.50 -2.12
N GLN A 233 -18.68 -26.82 -2.24
CA GLN A 233 -19.46 -26.50 -3.45
C GLN A 233 -19.63 -25.00 -3.64
N LEU A 234 -19.91 -24.25 -2.56
CA LEU A 234 -20.00 -22.79 -2.62
C LEU A 234 -18.65 -22.17 -2.99
N LEU A 235 -17.57 -22.65 -2.37
CA LEU A 235 -16.21 -22.23 -2.66
C LEU A 235 -15.85 -22.47 -4.13
N LYS A 236 -16.19 -23.66 -4.66
CA LYS A 236 -16.00 -24.00 -6.08
C LYS A 236 -16.74 -23.03 -7.00
N ILE A 237 -17.99 -22.66 -6.67
CA ILE A 237 -18.76 -21.70 -7.46
C ILE A 237 -18.11 -20.32 -7.43
N VAL A 238 -17.70 -19.84 -6.25
CA VAL A 238 -17.00 -18.56 -6.12
C VAL A 238 -15.70 -18.57 -6.95
N PHE A 239 -14.87 -19.60 -6.80
CA PHE A 239 -13.63 -19.69 -7.56
C PHE A 239 -13.87 -19.77 -9.08
N LEU A 240 -14.75 -20.65 -9.55
CA LEU A 240 -14.95 -20.84 -11.00
C LEU A 240 -15.71 -19.68 -11.65
N GLU A 241 -16.75 -19.17 -11.02
CA GLU A 241 -17.63 -18.17 -11.62
C GLU A 241 -17.17 -16.73 -11.34
N VAL A 242 -16.65 -16.45 -10.14
CA VAL A 242 -16.23 -15.08 -9.75
C VAL A 242 -14.76 -14.84 -10.05
N ILE A 243 -13.86 -15.78 -9.69
CA ILE A 243 -12.41 -15.58 -9.87
C ILE A 243 -11.97 -15.96 -11.29
N PHE A 244 -12.30 -17.16 -11.77
CA PHE A 244 -11.90 -17.62 -13.11
C PHE A 244 -12.78 -17.08 -14.24
N LEU A 245 -13.87 -16.39 -13.92
CA LEU A 245 -14.81 -15.81 -14.89
C LEU A 245 -15.30 -16.86 -15.92
N GLN A 246 -15.51 -18.11 -15.50
CA GLN A 246 -15.73 -19.26 -16.40
C GLN A 246 -16.91 -19.06 -17.36
N ARG A 247 -17.99 -18.41 -16.90
CA ARG A 247 -19.15 -18.10 -17.75
C ARG A 247 -18.80 -17.19 -18.94
N PHE A 248 -17.92 -16.21 -18.74
CA PHE A 248 -17.45 -15.36 -19.84
C PHE A 248 -16.61 -16.15 -20.83
N PHE A 249 -15.75 -17.05 -20.34
CA PHE A 249 -14.92 -17.89 -21.20
C PHE A 249 -15.76 -18.76 -22.13
N LYS A 250 -16.83 -19.36 -21.60
CA LYS A 250 -17.77 -20.20 -22.35
C LYS A 250 -18.58 -19.39 -23.39
N LEU A 251 -18.92 -18.14 -23.08
CA LEU A 251 -19.71 -17.29 -23.99
C LEU A 251 -18.85 -16.64 -25.09
N SER A 252 -17.68 -16.12 -24.75
CA SER A 252 -16.77 -15.46 -25.70
C SER A 252 -15.36 -15.36 -25.11
N ARG A 253 -14.42 -16.09 -25.72
CA ARG A 253 -13.00 -16.06 -25.34
C ARG A 253 -12.40 -14.65 -25.40
N VAL A 254 -12.77 -13.85 -26.40
CA VAL A 254 -12.29 -12.45 -26.55
C VAL A 254 -12.81 -11.57 -25.41
N ARG A 255 -14.09 -11.68 -25.05
CA ARG A 255 -14.67 -10.91 -23.94
C ARG A 255 -14.02 -11.28 -22.61
N TRP A 256 -13.79 -12.57 -22.41
CA TRP A 256 -13.08 -13.09 -21.24
C TRP A 256 -11.65 -12.55 -21.18
N MET A 257 -10.88 -12.61 -22.27
CA MET A 257 -9.50 -12.12 -22.32
C MET A 257 -9.42 -10.64 -21.95
N ILE A 258 -10.29 -9.80 -22.52
CA ILE A 258 -10.32 -8.36 -22.20
C ILE A 258 -10.65 -8.12 -20.73
N HIS A 259 -11.63 -8.83 -20.17
CA HIS A 259 -11.96 -8.70 -18.75
C HIS A 259 -10.85 -9.25 -17.86
N ALA A 260 -10.20 -10.35 -18.24
CA ALA A 260 -9.10 -10.96 -17.51
C ALA A 260 -7.89 -10.00 -17.43
N LEU A 261 -7.59 -9.28 -18.51
CA LEU A 261 -6.55 -8.23 -18.55
C LEU A 261 -6.82 -7.05 -17.61
N ILE A 262 -8.05 -6.86 -17.15
CA ILE A 262 -8.41 -5.80 -16.20
C ILE A 262 -8.56 -6.40 -14.79
N PHE A 263 -9.40 -7.43 -14.66
CA PHE A 263 -9.78 -8.04 -13.38
C PHE A 263 -8.62 -8.69 -12.64
N PHE A 264 -7.81 -9.52 -13.31
CA PHE A 264 -6.73 -10.23 -12.62
C PHE A 264 -5.65 -9.28 -12.08
N PRO A 265 -5.18 -8.27 -12.84
CA PRO A 265 -4.30 -7.25 -12.27
C PRO A 265 -4.87 -6.52 -11.05
N PHE A 266 -6.13 -6.10 -11.07
CA PHE A 266 -6.74 -5.48 -9.88
C PHE A 266 -6.76 -6.44 -8.70
N LEU A 267 -7.13 -7.70 -8.92
CA LEU A 267 -7.14 -8.74 -7.89
C LEU A 267 -5.75 -8.96 -7.31
N PHE A 268 -4.74 -9.14 -8.16
CA PHE A 268 -3.37 -9.39 -7.73
C PHE A 268 -2.77 -8.19 -7.02
N ARG A 269 -3.01 -6.96 -7.51
CA ARG A 269 -2.53 -5.73 -6.88
C ARG A 269 -3.18 -5.48 -5.52
N PHE A 270 -4.47 -5.78 -5.37
CA PHE A 270 -5.14 -5.73 -4.08
C PHE A 270 -4.49 -6.69 -3.07
N PHE A 271 -4.28 -7.96 -3.44
CA PHE A 271 -3.66 -8.92 -2.54
C PHE A 271 -2.20 -8.59 -2.24
N PHE A 272 -1.41 -8.18 -3.24
CA PHE A 272 -0.05 -7.71 -3.03
C PHE A 272 -0.04 -6.53 -2.04
N GLY A 273 -0.91 -5.54 -2.26
CA GLY A 273 -1.04 -4.35 -1.43
C GLY A 273 -1.41 -4.68 0.02
N LEU A 274 -2.42 -5.54 0.20
CA LEU A 274 -2.88 -5.98 1.50
C LEU A 274 -1.80 -6.80 2.23
N THR A 275 -1.13 -7.73 1.55
CA THR A 275 -0.04 -8.51 2.14
C THR A 275 1.13 -7.62 2.56
N ALA A 276 1.54 -6.66 1.72
CA ALA A 276 2.60 -5.71 2.07
C ALA A 276 2.24 -4.87 3.30
N LEU A 277 0.99 -4.40 3.40
CA LEU A 277 0.50 -3.68 4.59
C LEU A 277 0.54 -4.57 5.84
N LEU A 278 0.03 -5.79 5.76
CA LEU A 278 0.01 -6.70 6.91
C LEU A 278 1.44 -7.04 7.35
N LEU A 279 2.34 -7.27 6.40
CA LEU A 279 3.75 -7.48 6.69
C LEU A 279 4.40 -6.24 7.31
N SER A 280 4.09 -5.03 6.86
CA SER A 280 4.63 -3.80 7.47
C SER A 280 4.17 -3.59 8.91
N ILE A 281 2.99 -4.08 9.26
CA ILE A 281 2.43 -3.98 10.63
C ILE A 281 2.99 -5.07 11.53
N PHE A 282 3.02 -6.33 11.07
CA PHE A 282 3.33 -7.48 11.92
C PHE A 282 4.80 -7.90 11.89
N LEU A 283 5.50 -7.65 10.77
CA LEU A 283 6.89 -8.04 10.52
C LEU A 283 7.65 -6.91 9.80
N PRO A 284 7.73 -5.69 10.37
CA PRO A 284 8.30 -4.51 9.71
C PRO A 284 9.75 -4.71 9.24
N ASP A 285 10.56 -5.45 9.99
CA ASP A 285 11.99 -5.65 9.71
C ASP A 285 12.26 -6.86 8.79
N GLY A 286 11.22 -7.50 8.27
CA GLY A 286 11.33 -8.64 7.38
C GLY A 286 11.94 -8.27 6.02
N PHE A 287 12.82 -9.12 5.50
CA PHE A 287 13.35 -8.97 4.14
C PHE A 287 12.24 -8.90 3.08
N ILE A 288 11.22 -9.77 3.20
CA ILE A 288 10.06 -9.78 2.29
C ILE A 288 9.28 -8.47 2.39
N THR A 289 9.09 -7.95 3.60
CA THR A 289 8.42 -6.67 3.85
C THR A 289 9.14 -5.55 3.10
N SER A 290 10.47 -5.46 3.27
CA SER A 290 11.29 -4.48 2.56
C SER A 290 11.20 -4.65 1.04
N ALA A 291 11.28 -5.88 0.52
CA ALA A 291 11.16 -6.16 -0.91
C ALA A 291 9.79 -5.81 -1.51
N MET A 292 8.72 -5.88 -0.72
CA MET A 292 7.35 -5.52 -1.13
C MET A 292 7.06 -4.02 -0.98
N LEU A 293 7.78 -3.32 -0.09
CA LEU A 293 7.64 -1.89 0.16
C LEU A 293 8.63 -1.03 -0.62
N ASP A 294 9.75 -1.56 -1.08
CA ASP A 294 10.70 -0.78 -1.88
C ASP A 294 10.23 -0.68 -3.34
N LYS A 295 10.04 0.56 -3.80
CA LYS A 295 9.59 0.90 -5.16
C LYS A 295 10.61 0.53 -6.24
N ASN A 296 11.88 0.38 -5.90
CA ASN A 296 12.92 0.02 -6.86
C ASN A 296 13.32 -1.46 -6.78
N HIS A 297 12.78 -2.20 -5.81
CA HIS A 297 13.05 -3.63 -5.70
C HIS A 297 12.37 -4.39 -6.85
N ALA A 298 13.09 -5.35 -7.44
CA ALA A 298 12.67 -6.09 -8.63
C ALA A 298 11.25 -6.66 -8.54
N LEU A 299 10.95 -7.30 -7.39
CA LEU A 299 9.66 -7.89 -7.11
C LEU A 299 8.51 -6.88 -7.25
N ARG A 300 8.62 -5.72 -6.61
CA ARG A 300 7.57 -4.70 -6.63
C ARG A 300 7.53 -3.99 -7.97
N ALA A 301 8.66 -3.46 -8.43
CA ALA A 301 8.75 -2.67 -9.65
C ALA A 301 8.17 -3.42 -10.87
N LEU A 302 8.64 -4.65 -11.11
CA LEU A 302 8.21 -5.43 -12.26
C LEU A 302 6.74 -5.85 -12.16
N PHE A 303 6.31 -6.27 -10.96
CA PHE A 303 4.92 -6.66 -10.73
C PHE A 303 3.94 -5.52 -11.01
N PHE A 304 4.25 -4.31 -10.53
CA PHE A 304 3.39 -3.14 -10.70
C PHE A 304 3.42 -2.61 -12.15
N ASP A 305 4.56 -2.70 -12.84
CA ASP A 305 4.70 -2.30 -14.24
C ASP A 305 3.92 -3.27 -15.17
N VAL A 306 4.11 -4.58 -15.01
CA VAL A 306 3.39 -5.61 -15.82
C VAL A 306 1.89 -5.55 -15.58
N THR A 307 1.44 -5.51 -14.32
CA THR A 307 0.00 -5.46 -14.01
C THR A 307 -0.64 -4.16 -14.47
N GLY A 308 0.09 -3.02 -14.42
CA GLY A 308 -0.38 -1.76 -14.99
C GLY A 308 -0.56 -1.86 -16.52
N LEU A 309 0.41 -2.45 -17.22
CA LEU A 309 0.35 -2.61 -18.67
C LEU A 309 -0.79 -3.52 -19.10
N MET A 310 -1.08 -4.58 -18.33
CA MET A 310 -2.25 -5.43 -18.55
C MET A 310 -3.55 -4.62 -18.47
N ILE A 311 -3.74 -3.80 -17.44
CA ILE A 311 -4.96 -2.97 -17.28
C ILE A 311 -5.09 -1.97 -18.42
N LEU A 312 -3.99 -1.30 -18.80
CA LEU A 312 -3.98 -0.33 -19.87
C LEU A 312 -4.36 -0.99 -21.21
N THR A 313 -3.78 -2.15 -21.49
CA THR A 313 -4.07 -2.95 -22.69
C THR A 313 -5.53 -3.43 -22.69
N GLY A 314 -6.02 -3.98 -21.58
CA GLY A 314 -7.41 -4.43 -21.45
C GLY A 314 -8.40 -3.28 -21.65
N SER A 315 -8.11 -2.10 -21.08
CA SER A 315 -8.93 -0.89 -21.23
C SER A 315 -8.94 -0.41 -22.68
N LEU A 316 -7.78 -0.35 -23.33
CA LEU A 316 -7.66 0.03 -24.75
C LEU A 316 -8.41 -0.96 -25.65
N LEU A 317 -8.19 -2.27 -25.47
CA LEU A 317 -8.88 -3.32 -26.23
C LEU A 317 -10.40 -3.25 -26.05
N PHE A 318 -10.90 -2.91 -24.85
CA PHE A 318 -12.33 -2.71 -24.64
C PHE A 318 -12.88 -1.55 -25.47
N ILE A 319 -12.16 -0.43 -25.53
CA ILE A 319 -12.57 0.80 -26.25
C ILE A 319 -12.55 0.58 -27.76
N VAL A 320 -11.48 -0.01 -28.31
CA VAL A 320 -11.33 -0.18 -29.76
C VAL A 320 -12.14 -1.34 -30.33
N ARG A 321 -12.59 -2.28 -29.49
CA ARG A 321 -13.32 -3.45 -29.97
C ARG A 321 -14.69 -3.04 -30.50
N LYS A 322 -14.88 -3.21 -31.81
CA LYS A 322 -16.18 -3.11 -32.45
C LYS A 322 -17.17 -4.09 -31.80
N LYS A 323 -18.30 -3.58 -31.31
CA LYS A 323 -19.40 -4.43 -30.85
C LYS A 323 -19.93 -5.18 -32.06
N LYS A 324 -20.04 -6.51 -31.96
CA LYS A 324 -20.81 -7.28 -32.93
C LYS A 324 -22.27 -6.98 -32.63
N GLU A 325 -22.98 -6.36 -33.58
CA GLU A 325 -24.42 -6.14 -33.45
C GLU A 325 -25.08 -7.50 -33.28
N THR A 326 -25.58 -7.74 -32.08
CA THR A 326 -26.48 -8.85 -31.81
C THR A 326 -27.87 -8.26 -31.77
N ASN A 327 -28.76 -8.72 -32.65
CA ASN A 327 -30.18 -8.33 -32.79
C ASN A 327 -31.03 -8.54 -31.51
N GLU A 328 -30.41 -8.84 -30.37
CA GLU A 328 -31.02 -8.97 -29.04
C GLU A 328 -30.72 -7.75 -28.16
N THR A 329 -30.61 -6.56 -28.74
CA THR A 329 -30.53 -5.33 -27.94
C THR A 329 -31.93 -5.03 -27.42
N ILE A 330 -32.15 -5.28 -26.13
CA ILE A 330 -33.32 -4.75 -25.43
C ILE A 330 -33.22 -3.21 -25.53
N THR A 331 -34.07 -2.61 -26.36
CA THR A 331 -34.08 -1.19 -26.75
C THR A 331 -34.21 -0.21 -25.58
N SER A 332 -34.54 -0.68 -24.37
CA SER A 332 -34.78 0.14 -23.19
C SER A 332 -33.58 0.36 -22.26
N LEU A 333 -32.41 -0.22 -22.54
CA LEU A 333 -31.21 -0.02 -21.72
C LEU A 333 -30.13 0.76 -22.51
N PRO A 334 -29.66 1.91 -22.01
CA PRO A 334 -28.59 2.69 -22.65
C PRO A 334 -27.39 1.79 -22.96
N GLU A 335 -26.74 1.90 -24.11
CA GLU A 335 -25.59 1.04 -24.37
C GLU A 335 -24.45 1.26 -23.34
N PRO A 336 -23.64 0.23 -23.01
CA PRO A 336 -22.43 0.48 -22.25
C PRO A 336 -21.49 1.32 -23.12
N GLY A 337 -21.31 2.59 -22.74
CA GLY A 337 -20.35 3.51 -23.36
C GLY A 337 -18.91 3.26 -22.92
N PRO A 338 -17.91 3.84 -23.61
CA PRO A 338 -16.50 3.63 -23.33
C PRO A 338 -15.99 4.37 -22.07
N GLY A 339 -16.82 5.20 -21.42
CA GLY A 339 -16.38 6.14 -20.38
C GLY A 339 -15.69 5.51 -19.17
N MET A 340 -16.23 4.43 -18.58
CA MET A 340 -15.61 3.82 -17.40
C MET A 340 -14.28 3.08 -17.71
N PRO A 341 -14.19 2.27 -18.78
CA PRO A 341 -12.90 1.74 -19.25
C PRO A 341 -11.87 2.83 -19.58
N MET A 342 -12.30 3.94 -20.21
CA MET A 342 -11.44 5.08 -20.48
C MET A 342 -10.91 5.70 -19.19
N MET A 343 -11.76 5.86 -18.17
CA MET A 343 -11.35 6.38 -16.87
C MET A 343 -10.36 5.45 -16.15
N ILE A 344 -10.55 4.13 -16.21
CA ILE A 344 -9.56 3.16 -15.69
C ILE A 344 -8.23 3.31 -16.42
N GLY A 345 -8.26 3.37 -17.76
CA GLY A 345 -7.07 3.57 -18.58
C GLY A 345 -6.36 4.89 -18.25
N LEU A 346 -7.11 5.97 -18.01
CA LEU A 346 -6.58 7.26 -17.61
C LEU A 346 -5.92 7.21 -16.23
N ILE A 347 -6.56 6.60 -15.23
CA ILE A 347 -6.00 6.45 -13.87
C ILE A 347 -4.65 5.71 -13.94
N VAL A 348 -4.59 4.59 -14.67
CA VAL A 348 -3.38 3.79 -14.82
C VAL A 348 -2.32 4.53 -15.62
N GLY A 349 -2.70 5.23 -16.69
CA GLY A 349 -1.80 6.08 -17.48
C GLY A 349 -1.14 7.17 -16.63
N VAL A 350 -1.93 7.89 -15.80
CA VAL A 350 -1.38 8.86 -14.84
C VAL A 350 -0.48 8.18 -13.80
N GLY A 351 -0.81 6.94 -13.38
CA GLY A 351 0.04 6.15 -12.50
C GLY A 351 1.43 5.84 -13.09
N PHE A 352 1.50 5.53 -14.38
CA PHE A 352 2.77 5.35 -15.09
C PHE A 352 3.57 6.66 -15.23
N ILE A 353 2.88 7.78 -15.48
CA ILE A 353 3.50 9.11 -15.49
C ILE A 353 4.10 9.43 -14.11
N LEU A 354 3.37 9.11 -13.02
CA LEU A 354 3.87 9.25 -11.65
C LEU A 354 5.12 8.44 -11.38
N GLU A 355 5.15 7.19 -11.84
CA GLU A 355 6.33 6.34 -11.68
C GLU A 355 7.53 6.89 -12.46
N GLY A 356 7.31 7.37 -13.69
CA GLY A 356 8.34 8.03 -14.48
C GLY A 356 8.88 9.32 -13.83
N LEU A 357 7.99 10.16 -13.31
CA LEU A 357 8.36 11.36 -12.55
C LEU A 357 9.17 11.00 -11.30
N ARG A 358 8.73 9.98 -10.54
CA ARG A 358 9.44 9.47 -9.36
C ARG A 358 10.86 9.03 -9.71
N ILE A 359 11.02 8.22 -10.77
CA ILE A 359 12.34 7.74 -11.20
C ILE A 359 13.24 8.92 -11.61
N ALA A 360 12.70 9.87 -12.37
CA ALA A 360 13.46 11.03 -12.84
C ALA A 360 13.86 11.98 -11.69
N MET A 361 12.92 12.37 -10.82
CA MET A 361 13.19 13.28 -9.71
C MET A 361 14.11 12.67 -8.65
N THR A 362 14.07 11.34 -8.52
CA THR A 362 14.97 10.63 -7.60
C THR A 362 16.27 10.20 -8.26
N GLY A 363 16.51 10.58 -9.52
CA GLY A 363 17.75 10.43 -10.27
C GLY A 363 18.17 8.99 -10.56
N TRP A 364 17.27 8.15 -11.08
CA TRP A 364 17.57 6.80 -11.61
C TRP A 364 18.44 5.92 -10.70
N VAL A 365 18.07 5.83 -9.42
CA VAL A 365 18.78 4.95 -8.48
C VAL A 365 18.73 3.48 -8.88
N ASP A 366 19.60 2.70 -8.27
CA ASP A 366 19.66 1.25 -8.43
C ASP A 366 18.28 0.61 -8.31
N GLY A 367 18.02 -0.33 -9.21
CA GLY A 367 16.76 -1.05 -9.32
C GLY A 367 15.65 -0.31 -10.08
N ALA A 368 15.79 0.99 -10.42
CA ALA A 368 14.77 1.70 -11.20
C ALA A 368 14.45 1.04 -12.56
N GLY A 369 15.42 0.32 -13.16
CA GLY A 369 15.23 -0.42 -14.41
C GLY A 369 14.26 -1.60 -14.32
N TRP A 370 13.91 -2.07 -13.11
CA TRP A 370 12.92 -3.14 -12.93
C TRP A 370 11.48 -2.70 -13.20
N ALA A 371 11.23 -1.42 -13.42
CA ALA A 371 9.97 -0.90 -13.96
C ALA A 371 10.19 -0.41 -15.39
N PRO A 372 10.19 -1.28 -16.42
CA PRO A 372 10.65 -0.90 -17.76
C PRO A 372 9.83 0.23 -18.39
N LEU A 373 8.50 0.21 -18.26
CA LEU A 373 7.66 1.26 -18.83
C LEU A 373 7.79 2.57 -18.03
N GLY A 374 7.78 2.49 -16.69
CA GLY A 374 8.06 3.63 -15.82
C GLY A 374 9.43 4.26 -16.11
N TYR A 375 10.46 3.45 -16.26
CA TYR A 375 11.81 3.87 -16.64
C TYR A 375 11.81 4.52 -18.02
N GLY A 376 11.17 3.92 -19.03
CA GLY A 376 11.05 4.52 -20.36
C GLY A 376 10.40 5.90 -20.34
N ILE A 377 9.32 6.06 -19.56
CA ILE A 377 8.64 7.36 -19.37
C ILE A 377 9.54 8.35 -18.63
N SER A 378 10.34 7.90 -17.66
CA SER A 378 11.25 8.78 -16.90
C SER A 378 12.25 9.51 -17.80
N LEU A 379 12.67 8.89 -18.92
CA LEU A 379 13.61 9.49 -19.86
C LEU A 379 13.06 10.74 -20.55
N LEU A 380 11.74 10.87 -20.66
CA LEU A 380 11.08 12.08 -21.19
C LEU A 380 11.25 13.29 -20.27
N PHE A 381 11.58 13.06 -19.00
CA PHE A 381 11.78 14.09 -18.00
C PHE A 381 13.26 14.40 -17.73
N LYS A 382 14.18 13.79 -18.48
CA LYS A 382 15.63 14.01 -18.32
C LYS A 382 15.99 15.48 -18.56
N GLY A 383 16.67 16.09 -17.60
CA GLY A 383 17.09 17.50 -17.66
C GLY A 383 15.99 18.52 -17.34
N MET A 384 14.78 18.07 -17.01
CA MET A 384 13.69 18.95 -16.60
C MET A 384 13.87 19.36 -15.12
N THR A 385 13.69 20.65 -14.83
CA THR A 385 13.71 21.19 -13.47
C THR A 385 12.31 21.26 -12.87
N GLY A 386 12.19 21.27 -11.54
CA GLY A 386 10.89 21.43 -10.87
C GLY A 386 10.04 20.15 -10.80
N LEU A 387 10.62 18.99 -11.12
CA LEU A 387 9.91 17.69 -11.07
C LEU A 387 9.36 17.37 -9.68
N THR A 388 10.04 17.82 -8.61
CA THR A 388 9.61 17.68 -7.22
C THR A 388 8.27 18.36 -6.93
N ASP A 389 7.98 19.48 -7.62
CA ASP A 389 6.72 20.21 -7.49
C ASP A 389 5.63 19.55 -8.33
N ILE A 390 5.95 19.24 -9.59
CA ILE A 390 5.02 18.62 -10.55
C ILE A 390 4.51 17.28 -10.02
N TYR A 391 5.40 16.46 -9.44
CA TYR A 391 5.05 15.16 -8.89
C TYR A 391 3.89 15.22 -7.91
N GLY A 392 3.89 16.19 -6.99
CA GLY A 392 2.82 16.34 -5.99
C GLY A 392 1.46 16.63 -6.62
N TYR A 393 1.40 17.48 -7.65
CA TYR A 393 0.15 17.75 -8.36
C TYR A 393 -0.35 16.54 -9.15
N VAL A 394 0.54 15.86 -9.88
CA VAL A 394 0.17 14.64 -10.62
C VAL A 394 -0.29 13.55 -9.66
N TRP A 395 0.26 13.50 -8.43
CA TRP A 395 -0.16 12.58 -7.39
C TRP A 395 -1.62 12.82 -6.99
N TYR A 396 -1.97 14.10 -6.75
CA TYR A 396 -3.35 14.47 -6.46
C TYR A 396 -4.30 14.19 -7.63
N VAL A 397 -3.87 14.44 -8.88
CA VAL A 397 -4.67 14.07 -10.06
C VAL A 397 -4.98 12.57 -10.06
N HIS A 398 -3.98 11.73 -9.82
CA HIS A 398 -4.19 10.28 -9.73
C HIS A 398 -5.16 9.88 -8.60
N ALA A 399 -4.96 10.44 -7.40
CA ALA A 399 -5.81 10.17 -6.25
C ALA A 399 -7.26 10.62 -6.48
N ILE A 400 -7.46 11.82 -7.05
CA ILE A 400 -8.78 12.38 -7.35
C ILE A 400 -9.48 11.57 -8.44
N LEU A 401 -8.80 11.20 -9.52
CA LEU A 401 -9.38 10.36 -10.57
C LEU A 401 -9.84 9.01 -10.00
N THR A 402 -9.04 8.41 -9.13
CA THR A 402 -9.40 7.17 -8.42
C THR A 402 -10.62 7.39 -7.52
N GLY A 403 -10.64 8.49 -6.77
CA GLY A 403 -11.77 8.90 -5.94
C GLY A 403 -13.07 9.05 -6.73
N VAL A 404 -13.02 9.76 -7.85
CA VAL A 404 -14.14 9.95 -8.78
C VAL A 404 -14.61 8.61 -9.34
N PHE A 405 -13.70 7.73 -9.74
CA PHE A 405 -14.07 6.39 -10.22
C PHE A 405 -14.86 5.61 -9.17
N ILE A 406 -14.37 5.57 -7.92
CA ILE A 406 -15.04 4.88 -6.81
C ILE A 406 -16.40 5.52 -6.51
N ALA A 407 -16.47 6.84 -6.42
CA ALA A 407 -17.72 7.57 -6.18
C ALA A 407 -18.80 7.27 -7.25
N LEU A 408 -18.39 7.02 -8.50
CA LEU A 408 -19.27 6.70 -9.62
C LEU A 408 -19.66 5.22 -9.73
N VAL A 409 -19.06 4.32 -8.95
CA VAL A 409 -19.38 2.87 -8.98
C VAL A 409 -20.90 2.61 -8.82
N PRO A 410 -21.61 3.13 -7.80
CA PRO A 410 -23.03 2.83 -7.61
C PRO A 410 -23.94 3.42 -8.70
N PHE A 411 -23.50 4.47 -9.38
CA PHE A 411 -24.30 5.20 -10.38
C PHE A 411 -24.06 4.72 -11.82
N THR A 412 -23.10 3.81 -12.00
CA THR A 412 -22.69 3.33 -13.33
C THR A 412 -22.82 1.82 -13.41
N ARG A 413 -22.57 1.28 -14.61
CA ARG A 413 -22.49 -0.17 -14.82
C ARG A 413 -21.37 -0.83 -14.00
N MET A 414 -20.45 -0.08 -13.39
CA MET A 414 -19.42 -0.61 -12.50
C MET A 414 -19.98 -1.19 -11.20
N ALA A 415 -21.24 -0.91 -10.85
CA ALA A 415 -21.93 -1.61 -9.77
C ALA A 415 -21.90 -3.15 -9.92
N HIS A 416 -21.69 -3.66 -11.15
CA HIS A 416 -21.48 -5.10 -11.41
C HIS A 416 -20.33 -5.73 -10.62
N ILE A 417 -19.31 -4.95 -10.24
CA ILE A 417 -18.20 -5.41 -9.41
C ILE A 417 -18.73 -5.97 -8.07
N ILE A 418 -19.82 -5.38 -7.56
CA ILE A 418 -20.47 -5.77 -6.30
C ILE A 418 -21.66 -6.71 -6.59
N THR A 419 -22.51 -6.36 -7.55
CA THR A 419 -23.79 -7.07 -7.76
C THR A 419 -23.61 -8.45 -8.40
N ALA A 420 -22.67 -8.61 -9.33
CA ALA A 420 -22.47 -9.90 -10.01
C ALA A 420 -22.10 -11.03 -9.03
N PRO A 421 -21.08 -10.89 -8.16
CA PRO A 421 -20.77 -11.94 -7.18
C PRO A 421 -21.92 -12.19 -6.20
N LEU A 422 -22.61 -11.14 -5.74
CA LEU A 422 -23.78 -11.29 -4.85
C LEU A 422 -24.89 -12.11 -5.50
N VAL A 423 -25.27 -11.78 -6.74
CA VAL A 423 -26.32 -12.49 -7.48
C VAL A 423 -25.93 -13.93 -7.77
N LEU A 424 -24.67 -14.19 -8.15
CA LEU A 424 -24.17 -15.55 -8.37
C LEU A 424 -24.24 -16.41 -7.10
N ILE A 425 -23.84 -15.85 -5.95
CA ILE A 425 -23.91 -16.53 -4.65
C ILE A 425 -25.37 -16.80 -4.25
N LEU A 426 -26.27 -15.82 -4.42
CA LEU A 426 -27.69 -15.98 -4.10
C LEU A 426 -28.38 -17.03 -4.99
N ASN A 427 -28.10 -17.00 -6.30
CA ASN A 427 -28.67 -17.96 -7.25
C ASN A 427 -28.15 -19.39 -7.03
N ALA A 428 -26.87 -19.54 -6.65
CA ALA A 428 -26.31 -20.84 -6.26
C ALA A 428 -27.03 -21.44 -5.05
N ARG A 429 -27.43 -20.60 -4.08
CA ARG A 429 -28.22 -21.04 -2.92
C ARG A 429 -29.67 -21.36 -3.28
N ALA A 430 -30.28 -20.60 -4.19
CA ALA A 430 -31.66 -20.79 -4.62
C ALA A 430 -31.88 -22.09 -5.41
N ARG A 431 -31.09 -22.36 -6.45
CA ARG A 431 -31.19 -23.59 -7.27
C ARG A 431 -31.04 -24.89 -6.47
N LYS A 432 -30.26 -24.84 -5.38
CA LYS A 432 -30.09 -26.00 -4.50
C LYS A 432 -31.33 -26.26 -3.63
N LYS A 433 -32.10 -25.22 -3.29
CA LYS A 433 -33.33 -25.38 -2.51
C LYS A 433 -34.41 -26.14 -3.30
N GLU A 434 -34.44 -25.96 -4.62
CA GLU A 434 -35.36 -26.68 -5.52
C GLU A 434 -34.97 -28.16 -5.68
N ASN A 435 -33.68 -28.47 -5.77
CA ASN A 435 -33.20 -29.86 -5.88
C ASN A 435 -33.27 -30.68 -4.58
N PHE A 436 -33.56 -30.06 -3.43
CA PHE A 436 -33.86 -30.75 -2.16
C PHE A 436 -35.36 -30.90 -1.90
N GLN A 437 -36.20 -30.32 -2.76
CA GLN A 437 -37.67 -30.43 -2.71
C GLN A 437 -38.24 -31.39 -3.76
N LYS A 438 -37.41 -31.84 -4.70
CA LYS A 438 -37.60 -33.09 -5.45
C LYS A 438 -36.87 -34.19 -4.70
#